data_AF-A0A1Y2QCX6-F1
#
_entry.id   AF-A0A1Y2QCX6-F1
#
_cell.length_a   1.000
_cell.length_b   1.000
_cell.length_c   1.000
_cell.angle_alpha   90.00
_cell.angle_beta   90.00
_cell.angle_gamma   90.00
#
_symmetry.space_group_name_H-M   'P 1'
#
loop_
_entity.id
_entity.type
_entity.pdbx_description
1 polymer ?
#
loop_
_entity_poly.entity_id
_entity_poly.type
_entity_poly.pdbx_seq_one_letter_code
_entity_poly.pdbx_strand_id
1 'polypeptide(L)' 'MRHDVAGLQTVDLPGARALVAHLRGLARRQGIDIDAALRPPPPEPTTCCGRGCNGCVWEGFHAALGHWRDEVVVRLAQG' A
#
# COMPACT_ATOMS: atom_id res chain seq x y z
N MET A 1 -10.07 5.97 -27.50
CA MET A 1 -9.81 5.54 -26.11
C MET A 1 -9.18 4.16 -26.17
N ARG A 2 -7.86 4.06 -25.97
CA ARG A 2 -7.20 2.77 -25.78
C ARG A 2 -6.77 2.74 -24.32
N HIS A 3 -7.59 2.13 -23.47
CA HIS A 3 -7.11 1.75 -22.14
C HIS A 3 -6.10 0.64 -22.36
N ASP A 4 -4.85 0.92 -22.01
CA ASP A 4 -3.74 0.01 -22.13
C ASP A 4 -3.88 -1.08 -21.06
N VAL A 5 -4.32 -2.26 -21.49
CA VAL A 5 -4.53 -3.46 -20.67
C VAL A 5 -3.19 -4.19 -20.42
N ALA A 6 -2.05 -3.49 -20.43
CA ALA A 6 -0.78 -4.03 -19.93
C ALA A 6 -0.54 -3.69 -18.45
N GLY A 7 -1.34 -2.78 -17.88
CA GLY A 7 -1.25 -2.30 -16.50
C GLY A 7 -2.11 -3.06 -15.48
N LEU A 8 -2.34 -4.37 -15.66
CA LEU A 8 -2.92 -5.24 -14.62
C LEU A 8 -1.91 -5.49 -13.47
N GLN A 9 -1.32 -4.42 -12.96
CA GLN A 9 -0.56 -4.43 -11.71
C GLN A 9 -1.59 -4.39 -10.57
N THR A 10 -1.52 -5.39 -9.71
CA THR A 10 -2.50 -5.79 -8.70
C THR A 10 -2.66 -4.80 -7.52
N VAL A 11 -2.50 -3.51 -7.75
CA VAL A 11 -2.56 -2.46 -6.72
C VAL A 11 -3.32 -1.24 -7.22
N ASP A 12 -4.57 -1.40 -7.64
CA ASP A 12 -5.46 -0.24 -7.74
C ASP A 12 -5.73 0.31 -6.32
N LEU A 13 -6.09 1.59 -6.21
CA LEU A 13 -6.42 2.26 -4.94
C LEU A 13 -7.31 1.44 -3.98
N PRO A 14 -8.44 0.84 -4.42
CA PRO A 14 -9.27 0.00 -3.56
C PRO A 14 -8.54 -1.26 -3.10
N GLY A 15 -7.64 -1.83 -3.92
CA GLY A 15 -6.79 -2.96 -3.53
C GLY A 15 -5.79 -2.58 -2.44
N ALA A 16 -5.14 -1.40 -2.58
CA ALA A 16 -4.27 -0.84 -1.55
C ALA A 16 -5.00 -0.62 -0.21
N ARG A 17 -6.20 -0.03 -0.26
CA ARG A 17 -7.06 0.17 0.93
C ARG A 17 -7.46 -1.16 1.56
N ALA A 18 -7.87 -2.13 0.75
CA ALA A 18 -8.27 -3.46 1.23
C ALA A 18 -7.10 -4.19 1.91
N LEU A 19 -5.89 -4.09 1.35
CA LEU A 19 -4.67 -4.65 1.94
C LEU A 19 -4.39 -4.07 3.33
N VAL A 20 -4.40 -2.73 3.46
CA VAL A 20 -4.17 -2.05 4.75
C VAL A 20 -5.22 -2.47 5.78
N ALA A 21 -6.50 -2.49 5.39
CA ALA A 21 -7.60 -2.91 6.27
C ALA A 21 -7.46 -4.37 6.71
N HIS A 22 -7.07 -5.27 5.79
CA HIS A 22 -6.86 -6.68 6.09
C HIS A 22 -5.73 -6.89 7.10
N LEU A 23 -4.59 -6.25 6.90
CA LEU A 23 -3.42 -6.36 7.79
C LEU A 23 -3.69 -5.78 9.18
N ARG A 24 -4.37 -4.63 9.25
CA ARG A 24 -4.86 -4.09 10.53
C ARG A 24 -5.78 -5.07 11.26
N GLY A 25 -6.65 -5.75 10.51
CA GLY A 25 -7.53 -6.79 11.04
C GLY A 25 -6.77 -7.99 11.61
N LEU A 26 -5.73 -8.46 10.92
CA LEU A 26 -4.86 -9.54 11.41
C LEU A 26 -4.09 -9.12 12.66
N ALA A 27 -3.47 -7.95 12.64
CA ALA A 27 -2.70 -7.43 13.76
C ALA A 27 -3.55 -7.26 15.03
N ARG A 28 -4.77 -6.73 14.88
CA ARG A 28 -5.72 -6.60 15.99
C ARG A 28 -6.04 -7.95 16.65
N ARG A 29 -6.19 -9.02 15.86
CA ARG A 29 -6.45 -10.37 16.40
C ARG A 29 -5.26 -10.92 17.19
N GLN A 30 -4.05 -10.54 16.84
CA GLN A 30 -2.81 -10.87 17.56
C GLN A 30 -2.52 -9.91 18.73
N GLY A 31 -3.36 -8.88 18.94
CA GLY A 31 -3.12 -7.85 19.97
C GLY A 31 -1.98 -6.89 19.62
N ILE A 32 -1.54 -6.85 18.36
CA ILE A 32 -0.45 -6.00 17.89
C ILE A 32 -1.05 -4.72 17.29
N ASP A 33 -0.63 -3.56 17.79
CA ASP A 33 -0.98 -2.28 17.19
C ASP A 33 0.06 -1.88 16.14
N ILE A 34 -0.17 -2.28 14.89
CA ILE A 34 0.77 -2.01 13.78
C ILE A 34 0.87 -0.53 13.42
N ASP A 35 -0.16 0.28 13.73
CA ASP A 35 -0.13 1.73 13.47
C ASP A 35 0.73 2.49 14.51
N ALA A 36 0.81 1.99 15.75
CA ALA A 36 1.76 2.48 16.74
C ALA A 36 3.16 1.87 16.55
N ALA A 37 3.24 0.61 16.08
CA ALA A 37 4.51 -0.09 15.94
C ALA A 37 5.28 0.26 14.65
N LEU A 38 4.59 0.74 13.61
CA LEU A 38 5.17 1.13 12.32
C LEU A 38 4.78 2.56 11.95
N ARG A 39 5.53 3.16 11.02
CA ARG A 39 5.13 4.43 10.42
C ARG A 39 3.75 4.25 9.75
N PRO A 40 2.82 5.22 9.87
CA PRO A 40 1.52 5.15 9.21
C PRO A 40 1.67 4.91 7.70
N PRO A 41 0.72 4.21 7.08
CA PRO A 41 0.76 3.94 5.64
C PRO A 41 0.83 5.26 4.85
N PRO A 42 1.49 5.26 3.68
CA PRO A 42 1.64 6.48 2.88
C PRO A 42 0.26 7.07 2.52
N PRO A 43 0.09 8.40 2.59
CA PRO A 43 -1.16 9.04 2.19
C PRO A 43 -1.40 8.82 0.70
N GLU A 44 -2.67 8.62 0.36
CA GLU A 44 -3.08 8.43 -1.04
C GLU A 44 -2.79 9.70 -1.84
N PRO A 45 -2.08 9.60 -2.98
CA PRO A 45 -1.79 10.77 -3.77
C PRO A 45 -3.07 11.34 -4.40
N THR A 46 -3.32 12.63 -4.19
CA THR A 46 -4.53 13.32 -4.65
C THR A 46 -4.46 13.77 -6.11
N THR A 47 -3.29 13.72 -6.74
CA THR A 47 -3.09 14.17 -8.12
C THR A 47 -2.23 13.18 -8.90
N CYS A 48 -2.81 12.51 -9.89
CA CYS A 48 -2.03 11.86 -10.92
C CYS A 48 -1.47 12.95 -11.83
N CYS A 49 -0.15 13.12 -11.88
CA CYS A 49 0.46 14.19 -12.66
C CYS A 49 0.18 14.08 -14.17
N GLY A 50 -0.31 12.93 -14.67
CA GLY A 50 -0.80 12.70 -16.05
C GLY A 50 0.23 12.90 -17.17
N ARG A 51 1.34 13.55 -16.86
CA ARG A 51 2.50 13.82 -17.69
C ARG A 51 3.56 12.83 -17.25
N GLY A 52 3.66 11.70 -17.95
CA GLY A 52 4.62 10.64 -17.69
C GLY A 52 6.07 11.09 -17.86
N CYS A 53 6.58 11.91 -16.95
CA CYS A 53 8.00 12.26 -16.86
C CYS A 53 8.43 12.31 -15.39
N ASN A 54 9.39 11.46 -15.04
CA ASN A 54 10.01 11.23 -13.71
C ASN A 54 9.18 10.49 -12.66
N GLY A 55 8.44 9.47 -13.07
CA GLY A 55 7.76 8.54 -12.17
C GLY A 55 6.36 9.00 -11.81
N CYS A 56 5.40 8.09 -11.92
CA CYS A 56 4.06 8.33 -11.44
C CYS A 56 4.10 8.42 -9.92
N VAL A 57 3.43 9.38 -9.31
CA VAL A 57 3.30 9.46 -7.83
C VAL A 57 2.77 8.14 -7.23
N TRP A 58 1.99 7.42 -8.04
CA TRP A 58 1.51 6.08 -7.77
C TRP A 58 2.62 5.03 -7.62
N GLU A 59 3.73 5.12 -8.36
CA GLU A 59 4.88 4.21 -8.21
C GLU A 59 5.54 4.40 -6.84
N GLY A 60 5.75 5.65 -6.41
CA GLY A 60 6.27 5.94 -5.08
C GLY A 60 5.32 5.49 -3.97
N PHE A 61 4.01 5.71 -4.15
CA PHE A 61 2.98 5.23 -3.23
C PHE A 61 2.98 3.69 -3.14
N HIS A 62 3.00 2.98 -4.27
CA HIS A 62 3.02 1.52 -4.30
C HIS A 62 4.30 0.93 -3.71
N ALA A 63 5.47 1.52 -3.99
CA ALA A 63 6.73 1.10 -3.41
C ALA A 63 6.74 1.27 -1.88
N ALA A 64 6.28 2.43 -1.39
CA ALA A 64 6.16 2.70 0.04
C ALA A 64 5.14 1.77 0.72
N LEU A 65 4.00 1.50 0.06
CA LEU A 65 2.99 0.57 0.57
C LEU A 65 3.50 -0.87 0.60
N GLY A 66 4.24 -1.28 -0.43
CA GLY A 66 4.88 -2.60 -0.49
C GLY A 66 5.89 -2.81 0.63
N HIS A 67 6.72 -1.80 0.92
CA HIS A 67 7.66 -1.84 2.04
C HIS A 67 6.93 -1.88 3.39
N TRP A 68 5.88 -1.05 3.57
CA TRP A 68 5.07 -1.07 4.78
C TRP A 68 4.42 -2.44 5.03
N ARG A 69 3.87 -3.06 3.97
CA ARG A 69 3.32 -4.42 4.05
C ARG A 69 4.36 -5.42 4.55
N ASP A 70 5.56 -5.39 3.99
CA ASP A 70 6.64 -6.32 4.33
C ASP A 70 6.98 -6.23 5.84
N GLU A 71 7.14 -5.01 6.33
CA GLU A 71 7.42 -4.75 7.74
C GLU A 71 6.26 -5.22 8.67
N VAL A 72 5.01 -5.06 8.25
CA VAL A 72 3.84 -5.59 8.98
C VAL A 72 3.87 -7.12 9.02
N VAL A 73 4.13 -7.77 7.89
CA VAL A 73 4.19 -9.23 7.79
C VAL A 73 5.30 -9.80 8.67
N VAL A 74 6.47 -9.17 8.66
CA VAL A 74 7.59 -9.52 9.55
C VAL A 74 7.15 -9.45 11.01
N ARG A 75 6.48 -8.37 11.42
CA ARG A 75 5.97 -8.22 12.80
C ARG A 75 4.91 -9.24 13.16
N LEU A 76 3.98 -9.54 12.25
CA LEU A 76 2.96 -10.57 12.44
C LEU A 76 3.58 -11.97 12.56
N ALA A 77 4.74 -12.21 11.96
CA ALA A 77 5.47 -13.47 12.09
C ALA A 77 6.34 -13.55 13.36
N GLN A 78 6.57 -12.43 14.04
CA GLN A 78 7.42 -12.34 15.25
C GLN A 78 6.63 -12.30 16.56
N GLY A 79 5.30 -12.18 16.50
CA GLY A 79 4.37 -12.23 17.66
C GLY A 79 3.56 -13.51 17.69
#